data_AF-A0A2T0X7C2-F1
#
_entry.id   AF-A0A2T0X7C2-F1
#
_cell.length_a   1.000
_cell.length_b   1.000
_cell.length_c   1.000
_cell.angle_alpha   90.00
_cell.angle_beta   90.00
_cell.angle_gamma   90.00
#
_symmetry.space_group_name_H-M   'P 1'
#
loop_
_entity.id
_entity.type
_entity.pdbx_description
1 polymer ?
#
loop_
_entity_poly.entity_id
_entity_poly.type
_entity_poly.pdbx_seq_one_letter_code
_entity_poly.pdbx_strand_id
1 'polypeptide(L)'
;MSVRTIPTMLLAAAIPMAAGAQDGGTTMTQLFDGAQTGRNTTILNGGAMGALTVGGPGLSGRQTALAQSGTNAANVMMTEGIRVRAATQRLVGTQTVENALLAESGLGGASIEQTGQNIANVIAAQQVDRISQAFGPGAEQSVANRFASTAPAGELRQEGLNVANVVTASISIGAGEQLFPADSVQRVVNDASSAVDIRQDGTNVGNVLVADEIRDVARIFTGEQVVTNTFDAAGGIPVSLNQNGVNIANFVEARTVTNLTQISEGSQTVENVLVGTTLADLDASGTAYSQGSTNLVNVLSIRPSPGGAGGEVSAVQGASQDQSAVGIGQGAHGQVGNAAAIER
;
A
#
# COMPACT_ATOMS: atom_id res chain seq x y z
N MET A 1 3.19 -20.97 10.63
CA MET A 1 3.00 -20.07 9.49
C MET A 1 3.30 -18.67 10.02
N SER A 2 4.52 -18.17 9.80
CA SER A 2 4.93 -16.88 10.39
C SER A 2 4.25 -15.78 9.59
N VAL A 3 3.21 -15.18 10.16
CA VAL A 3 2.69 -13.88 9.71
C VAL A 3 3.82 -12.90 9.99
N ARG A 4 4.71 -12.73 9.01
CA ARG A 4 5.76 -11.71 9.08
C ARG A 4 5.03 -10.38 9.28
N THR A 5 5.36 -9.76 10.39
CA THR A 5 5.01 -8.42 10.84
C THR A 5 4.69 -7.51 9.66
N ILE A 6 3.43 -7.10 9.54
CA ILE A 6 3.05 -5.99 8.65
C ILE A 6 3.93 -4.82 9.07
N PRO A 7 4.78 -4.30 8.18
CA PRO A 7 5.91 -3.49 8.60
C PRO A 7 5.42 -2.19 9.23
N THR A 8 6.09 -1.85 10.32
CA THR A 8 6.12 -0.57 11.05
C THR A 8 6.49 0.64 10.17
N MET A 9 6.39 0.54 8.84
CA MET A 9 6.82 1.53 7.83
C MET A 9 5.73 2.51 7.40
N LEU A 10 4.56 2.54 8.06
CA LEU A 10 3.45 3.43 7.67
C LEU A 10 3.65 4.93 8.04
N LEU A 11 4.79 5.32 8.62
CA LEU A 11 4.96 6.62 9.28
C LEU A 11 6.13 7.43 8.68
N ALA A 12 5.93 8.02 7.51
CA ALA A 12 6.86 9.02 6.97
C ALA A 12 6.13 10.21 6.32
N ALA A 13 5.06 10.71 6.95
CA ALA A 13 4.48 12.01 6.61
C ALA A 13 3.69 12.58 7.78
N ALA A 14 4.36 13.26 8.72
CA ALA A 14 3.67 14.13 9.67
C ALA A 14 4.52 15.32 10.11
N ILE A 15 3.83 16.44 10.26
CA ILE A 15 4.30 17.62 10.96
C ILE A 15 3.91 17.41 12.44
N PRO A 16 4.85 17.35 13.39
CA PRO A 16 4.51 17.19 14.80
C PRO A 16 3.74 18.43 15.29
N MET A 17 2.53 18.24 15.81
CA MET A 17 1.85 19.29 16.56
C MET A 17 2.32 19.24 18.02
N ALA A 18 3.11 20.23 18.43
CA ALA A 18 3.38 20.47 19.84
C ALA A 18 2.13 21.10 20.48
N ALA A 19 1.29 20.30 21.13
CA ALA A 19 0.20 20.81 21.96
C ALA A 19 0.60 20.70 23.43
N GLY A 20 0.59 21.86 24.11
CA GLY A 20 0.89 21.95 25.54
C GLY A 20 -0.08 21.12 26.38
N ALA A 21 0.45 20.54 27.45
CA ALA A 21 -0.28 19.72 28.41
C ALA A 21 -1.54 20.44 28.92
N GLN A 22 -2.69 20.04 28.38
CA GLN A 22 -3.98 20.27 28.99
C GLN A 22 -4.58 18.89 29.25
N ASP A 23 -5.01 18.66 30.49
CA ASP A 23 -5.76 17.50 30.99
C ASP A 23 -7.10 17.26 30.24
N GLY A 24 -7.37 18.10 29.23
CA GLY A 24 -8.46 18.01 28.30
C GLY A 24 -8.03 17.42 26.96
N GLY A 25 -8.03 16.10 26.81
CA GLY A 25 -7.68 15.42 25.56
C GLY A 25 -8.32 16.02 24.29
N THR A 26 -7.70 15.79 23.14
CA THR A 26 -7.98 16.49 21.88
C THR A 26 -9.25 15.96 21.20
N THR A 27 -10.06 16.86 20.64
CA THR A 27 -11.14 16.54 19.70
C THR A 27 -10.84 17.13 18.34
N MET A 28 -11.13 16.38 17.27
CA MET A 28 -10.80 16.78 15.91
C MET A 28 -11.88 16.35 14.91
N THR A 29 -12.09 17.19 13.90
CA THR A 29 -12.84 16.86 12.69
C THR A 29 -12.05 17.32 11.48
N GLN A 30 -11.72 16.40 10.57
CA GLN A 30 -11.04 16.69 9.32
C GLN A 30 -11.88 16.16 8.15
N LEU A 31 -12.09 17.00 7.16
CA LEU A 31 -12.79 16.66 5.92
C LEU A 31 -11.88 17.04 4.75
N PHE A 32 -11.70 16.10 3.83
CA PHE A 32 -11.11 16.36 2.53
C PHE A 32 -12.10 15.95 1.44
N ASP A 33 -12.53 16.88 0.61
CA ASP A 33 -13.49 16.67 -0.48
C ASP A 33 -12.94 17.11 -1.86
N GLY A 34 -11.63 17.38 -1.93
CA GLY A 34 -10.96 17.90 -3.11
C GLY A 34 -10.23 16.82 -3.93
N ALA A 35 -9.33 17.27 -4.80
CA ALA A 35 -8.41 16.42 -5.55
C ALA A 35 -6.96 16.77 -5.20
N GLN A 36 -6.14 15.77 -4.93
CA GLN A 36 -4.69 15.88 -4.80
C GLN A 36 -4.02 15.08 -5.92
N THR A 37 -3.15 15.71 -6.70
CA THR A 37 -2.43 15.03 -7.79
C THR A 37 -0.94 15.33 -7.69
N GLY A 38 -0.14 14.29 -7.47
CA GLY A 38 1.32 14.33 -7.59
C GLY A 38 1.74 13.71 -8.91
N ARG A 39 2.37 14.46 -9.80
CA ARG A 39 2.77 13.95 -11.11
C ARG A 39 4.23 14.26 -11.42
N ASN A 40 5.00 13.20 -11.66
CA ASN A 40 6.37 13.27 -12.16
C ASN A 40 6.40 12.66 -13.55
N THR A 41 6.77 13.43 -14.56
CA THR A 41 6.92 12.93 -15.93
C THR A 41 8.29 13.32 -16.46
N THR A 42 9.08 12.31 -16.82
CA THR A 42 10.40 12.48 -17.43
C THR A 42 10.36 11.85 -18.81
N ILE A 43 10.77 12.60 -19.83
CA ILE A 43 10.91 12.12 -21.19
C ILE A 43 12.38 12.29 -21.59
N LEU A 44 13.05 11.17 -21.88
CA LEU A 44 14.44 11.14 -22.31
C LEU A 44 14.50 10.93 -23.81
N ASN A 45 14.59 12.03 -24.55
CA ASN A 45 14.77 12.04 -26.01
C ASN A 45 16.25 11.81 -26.34
N GLY A 46 16.54 11.04 -27.38
CA GLY A 46 17.89 10.59 -27.75
C GLY A 46 18.95 11.67 -27.97
N GLY A 47 18.58 12.96 -28.03
CA GLY A 47 19.51 14.09 -28.08
C GLY A 47 20.05 14.56 -26.72
N ALA A 48 19.38 14.25 -25.60
CA ALA A 48 19.75 14.77 -24.26
C ALA A 48 20.86 13.96 -23.58
N MET A 49 21.07 12.70 -23.97
CA MET A 49 22.16 11.86 -23.44
C MET A 49 23.50 12.11 -24.15
N GLY A 50 23.48 12.71 -25.34
CA GLY A 50 24.70 13.07 -26.09
C GLY A 50 25.59 14.11 -25.39
N ALA A 51 25.03 14.89 -24.46
CA ALA A 51 25.77 15.88 -23.67
C ALA A 51 26.36 15.34 -22.36
N LEU A 52 26.09 14.07 -22.00
CA LEU A 52 26.74 13.39 -20.87
C LEU A 52 27.82 12.39 -21.34
N THR A 53 28.35 12.58 -22.55
CA THR A 53 29.56 11.90 -22.98
C THR A 53 30.75 12.76 -22.54
N VAL A 54 31.25 12.57 -21.32
CA VAL A 54 32.59 13.07 -20.97
C VAL A 54 33.58 12.19 -21.73
N GLY A 55 34.04 12.70 -22.87
CA GLY A 55 35.06 12.05 -23.69
C GLY A 55 36.34 11.84 -22.89
N GLY A 56 36.63 10.58 -22.59
CA GLY A 56 37.90 10.13 -22.05
C GLY A 56 38.02 8.61 -22.29
N PRO A 57 39.08 8.13 -22.98
CA PRO A 57 39.28 6.71 -23.16
C PRO A 57 39.72 6.11 -21.82
N GLY A 58 38.78 5.58 -21.04
CA GLY A 58 39.08 4.94 -19.76
C GLY A 58 37.98 4.86 -18.71
N LEU A 59 36.80 5.45 -18.93
CA LEU A 59 35.68 5.38 -17.97
C LEU A 59 34.50 4.60 -18.56
N SER A 60 34.62 3.28 -18.56
CA SER A 60 33.48 2.37 -18.70
C SER A 60 32.61 2.45 -17.44
N GLY A 61 31.34 2.80 -17.59
CA GLY A 61 30.30 2.53 -16.59
C GLY A 61 29.99 3.69 -15.63
N ARG A 62 29.21 4.67 -16.07
CA ARG A 62 28.43 5.50 -15.15
C ARG A 62 26.97 5.10 -15.28
N GLN A 63 26.49 4.31 -14.31
CA GLN A 63 25.07 4.02 -14.15
C GLN A 63 24.35 5.35 -13.89
N THR A 64 23.36 5.67 -14.73
CA THR A 64 22.45 6.77 -14.45
C THR A 64 21.39 6.23 -13.48
N ALA A 65 21.24 6.86 -12.31
CA ALA A 65 20.16 6.55 -11.39
C ALA A 65 19.07 7.61 -11.55
N LEU A 66 17.83 7.19 -11.80
CA LEU A 66 16.67 8.08 -11.85
C LEU A 66 15.67 7.65 -10.78
N ALA A 67 15.31 8.57 -9.89
CA ALA A 67 14.27 8.37 -8.90
C ALA A 67 13.11 9.35 -9.12
N GLN A 68 11.87 8.85 -9.12
CA GLN A 68 10.65 9.64 -9.13
C GLN A 68 9.82 9.25 -7.90
N SER A 69 9.45 10.23 -7.08
CA SER A 69 8.65 10.00 -5.87
C SER A 69 7.49 10.98 -5.80
N GLY A 70 6.31 10.47 -5.46
CA GLY A 70 5.12 11.28 -5.23
C GLY A 70 4.36 10.81 -3.99
N THR A 71 3.88 11.76 -3.20
CA THR A 71 3.10 11.47 -1.98
C THR A 71 1.96 12.46 -1.84
N ASN A 72 0.75 11.95 -1.66
CA ASN A 72 -0.41 12.72 -1.23
C ASN A 72 -0.81 12.29 0.18
N ALA A 73 -1.17 13.26 1.02
CA ALA A 73 -1.65 13.00 2.37
C ALA A 73 -2.84 13.91 2.70
N ALA A 74 -3.89 13.31 3.26
CA ALA A 74 -5.08 14.01 3.73
C ALA A 74 -5.53 13.42 5.07
N ASN A 75 -6.00 14.28 5.97
CA ASN A 75 -6.52 13.88 7.28
C ASN A 75 -5.55 12.97 8.05
N VAL A 76 -4.32 13.45 8.28
CA VAL A 76 -3.32 12.75 9.08
C VAL A 76 -3.18 13.44 10.43
N MET A 77 -3.28 12.66 11.49
CA MET A 77 -3.09 13.10 12.88
C MET A 77 -2.04 12.21 13.53
N MET A 78 -1.00 12.82 14.07
CA MET A 78 -0.02 12.12 14.88
C MET A 78 0.19 12.91 16.17
N THR A 79 0.00 12.25 17.30
CA THR A 79 0.17 12.86 18.62
C THR A 79 0.90 11.90 19.54
N GLU A 80 1.97 12.38 20.17
CA GLU A 80 2.72 11.61 21.16
C GLU A 80 2.22 11.96 22.56
N GLY A 81 1.88 10.95 23.36
CA GLY A 81 1.49 11.13 24.77
C GLY A 81 0.17 11.88 25.00
N ILE A 82 -0.61 12.13 23.95
CA ILE A 82 -1.90 12.82 24.04
C ILE A 82 -3.03 11.81 23.79
N ARG A 83 -4.05 11.90 24.65
CA ARG A 83 -5.33 11.21 24.49
C ARG A 83 -6.21 11.96 23.50
N VAL A 84 -6.73 11.25 22.51
CA VAL A 84 -7.72 11.75 21.55
C VAL A 84 -9.11 11.37 22.04
N ARG A 85 -9.89 12.35 22.47
CA ARG A 85 -11.27 12.13 22.97
C ARG A 85 -12.23 11.77 21.85
N ALA A 86 -12.08 12.41 20.70
CA ALA A 86 -12.89 12.11 19.53
C ALA A 86 -12.16 12.57 18.27
N ALA A 87 -12.11 11.72 17.26
CA ALA A 87 -11.61 12.09 15.95
C ALA A 87 -12.60 11.63 14.88
N THR A 88 -12.99 12.57 14.02
CA THR A 88 -13.75 12.30 12.81
C THR A 88 -12.90 12.68 11.61
N GLN A 89 -12.59 11.72 10.75
CA GLN A 89 -11.82 11.96 9.53
C GLN A 89 -12.58 11.42 8.33
N ARG A 90 -12.82 12.26 7.34
CA ARG A 90 -13.56 11.87 6.14
C ARG A 90 -12.84 12.35 4.89
N LEU A 91 -12.63 11.43 3.96
CA LEU A 91 -12.17 11.73 2.61
C LEU A 91 -13.30 11.44 1.63
N VAL A 92 -13.72 12.36 0.78
CA VAL A 92 -14.75 12.17 -0.27
C VAL A 92 -14.22 12.63 -1.63
N GLY A 93 -12.90 12.69 -1.76
CA GLY A 93 -12.20 13.24 -2.90
C GLY A 93 -11.28 12.22 -3.55
N THR A 94 -10.33 12.71 -4.35
CA THR A 94 -9.38 11.87 -5.06
C THR A 94 -7.94 12.18 -4.64
N GLN A 95 -7.12 11.14 -4.52
CA GLN A 95 -5.67 11.28 -4.43
C GLN A 95 -5.02 10.44 -5.53
N THR A 96 -4.20 11.07 -6.37
CA THR A 96 -3.56 10.43 -7.51
C THR A 96 -2.06 10.72 -7.50
N VAL A 97 -1.25 9.67 -7.58
CA VAL A 97 0.20 9.80 -7.83
C VAL A 97 0.55 9.13 -9.15
N GLU A 98 1.19 9.86 -10.05
CA GLU A 98 1.67 9.37 -11.33
C GLU A 98 3.17 9.60 -11.48
N ASN A 99 3.94 8.52 -11.57
CA ASN A 99 5.34 8.56 -11.97
C ASN A 99 5.46 7.95 -13.37
N ALA A 100 5.93 8.73 -14.34
CA ALA A 100 6.10 8.27 -15.72
C ALA A 100 7.52 8.58 -16.22
N LEU A 101 8.21 7.55 -16.70
CA LEU A 101 9.46 7.68 -17.42
C LEU A 101 9.31 7.06 -18.81
N LEU A 102 9.51 7.89 -19.84
CA LEU A 102 9.55 7.46 -21.24
C LEU A 102 10.97 7.70 -21.77
N ALA A 103 11.64 6.64 -22.21
CA ALA A 103 12.98 6.71 -22.77
C ALA A 103 13.01 6.24 -24.23
N GLU A 104 13.34 7.15 -25.14
CA GLU A 104 13.39 6.85 -26.58
C GLU A 104 14.74 6.25 -27.01
N SER A 105 15.76 6.36 -26.16
CA SER A 105 17.11 5.86 -26.41
C SER A 105 17.62 5.01 -25.24
N GLY A 106 18.55 4.11 -25.51
CA GLY A 106 19.10 3.19 -24.51
C GLY A 106 19.64 3.87 -23.26
N LEU A 107 19.12 3.45 -22.11
CA LEU A 107 19.50 3.95 -20.79
C LEU A 107 20.81 3.35 -20.26
N GLY A 108 21.51 2.53 -21.05
CA GLY A 108 22.86 2.06 -20.75
C GLY A 108 22.99 1.31 -19.43
N GLY A 109 21.96 0.56 -19.01
CA GLY A 109 21.97 -0.13 -17.72
C GLY A 109 21.64 0.78 -16.52
N ALA A 110 20.88 1.86 -16.72
CA ALA A 110 20.39 2.72 -15.64
C ALA A 110 19.60 1.95 -14.57
N SER A 111 19.65 2.45 -13.34
CA SER A 111 18.76 2.02 -12.25
C SER A 111 17.63 3.04 -12.10
N ILE A 112 16.39 2.56 -12.11
CA ILE A 112 15.18 3.38 -12.11
C ILE A 112 14.35 3.02 -10.90
N GLU A 113 13.99 4.03 -10.11
CA GLU A 113 13.12 3.90 -8.94
C GLU A 113 11.90 4.80 -9.08
N GLN A 114 10.70 4.23 -8.93
CA GLN A 114 9.44 4.96 -8.93
C GLN A 114 8.62 4.60 -7.71
N THR A 115 8.34 5.58 -6.86
CA THR A 115 7.60 5.39 -5.61
C THR A 115 6.39 6.31 -5.58
N GLY A 116 5.20 5.75 -5.38
CA GLY A 116 3.97 6.53 -5.28
C GLY A 116 3.16 6.15 -4.05
N GLN A 117 2.66 7.15 -3.33
CA GLN A 117 1.94 6.94 -2.07
C GLN A 117 0.73 7.88 -1.91
N ASN A 118 -0.43 7.32 -1.57
CA ASN A 118 -1.58 8.08 -1.10
C ASN A 118 -1.95 7.65 0.32
N ILE A 119 -2.10 8.63 1.21
CA ILE A 119 -2.42 8.41 2.62
C ILE A 119 -3.64 9.24 3.00
N ALA A 120 -4.65 8.60 3.57
CA ALA A 120 -5.88 9.23 4.00
C ALA A 120 -6.35 8.72 5.35
N ASN A 121 -6.91 9.60 6.19
CA ASN A 121 -7.56 9.24 7.45
C ASN A 121 -6.65 8.35 8.32
N VAL A 122 -5.52 8.90 8.76
CA VAL A 122 -4.58 8.20 9.63
C VAL A 122 -4.53 8.89 10.98
N ILE A 123 -4.62 8.10 12.06
CA ILE A 123 -4.46 8.56 13.44
C ILE A 123 -3.40 7.70 14.10
N ALA A 124 -2.36 8.33 14.65
CA ALA A 124 -1.41 7.72 15.56
C ALA A 124 -1.48 8.47 16.91
N ALA A 125 -1.84 7.78 17.98
CA ALA A 125 -2.03 8.38 19.30
C ALA A 125 -1.64 7.46 20.44
N GLN A 126 -1.68 7.96 21.69
CA GLN A 126 -1.52 7.10 22.86
C GLN A 126 -2.81 6.32 23.15
N GLN A 127 -3.93 7.02 23.13
CA GLN A 127 -5.28 6.50 23.37
C GLN A 127 -6.27 7.27 22.49
N VAL A 128 -7.27 6.56 21.98
CA VAL A 128 -8.38 7.17 21.24
C VAL A 128 -9.70 6.69 21.83
N ASP A 129 -10.53 7.59 22.37
CA ASP A 129 -11.80 7.20 23.00
C ASP A 129 -12.92 6.97 21.98
N ARG A 130 -12.96 7.81 20.94
CA ARG A 130 -13.95 7.72 19.87
C ARG A 130 -13.36 8.01 18.51
N ILE A 131 -13.66 7.16 17.53
CA ILE A 131 -13.28 7.34 16.13
C ILE A 131 -14.47 7.24 15.19
N SER A 132 -14.47 8.05 14.14
CA SER A 132 -15.27 7.83 12.93
C SER A 132 -14.38 8.17 11.75
N GLN A 133 -13.94 7.14 11.02
CA GLN A 133 -13.16 7.32 9.79
C GLN A 133 -13.97 6.84 8.59
N ALA A 134 -14.05 7.66 7.55
CA ALA A 134 -14.73 7.29 6.32
C ALA A 134 -13.84 7.62 5.11
N PHE A 135 -13.50 6.59 4.35
CA PHE A 135 -13.12 6.75 2.96
C PHE A 135 -14.45 6.80 2.22
N GLY A 136 -14.99 7.99 2.04
CA GLY A 136 -16.39 8.25 1.75
C GLY A 136 -16.85 7.79 0.35
N PRO A 137 -18.14 7.97 0.05
CA PRO A 137 -18.70 7.56 -1.22
C PRO A 137 -17.99 8.23 -2.40
N GLY A 138 -17.61 7.44 -3.40
CA GLY A 138 -16.90 7.90 -4.60
C GLY A 138 -15.45 8.31 -4.37
N ALA A 139 -14.89 8.09 -3.18
CA ALA A 139 -13.49 8.37 -2.89
C ALA A 139 -12.55 7.46 -3.70
N GLU A 140 -11.45 8.02 -4.21
CA GLU A 140 -10.46 7.28 -4.99
C GLU A 140 -9.03 7.57 -4.54
N GLN A 141 -8.24 6.51 -4.38
CA GLN A 141 -6.78 6.59 -4.29
C GLN A 141 -6.17 5.80 -5.44
N SER A 142 -5.31 6.43 -6.22
CA SER A 142 -4.66 5.82 -7.38
C SER A 142 -3.17 6.11 -7.40
N VAL A 143 -2.36 5.07 -7.52
CA VAL A 143 -0.91 5.16 -7.78
C VAL A 143 -0.62 4.49 -9.11
N ALA A 144 0.04 5.21 -10.01
CA ALA A 144 0.50 4.68 -11.28
C ALA A 144 1.99 4.95 -11.47
N ASN A 145 2.80 3.89 -11.47
CA ASN A 145 4.20 3.93 -11.84
C ASN A 145 4.33 3.33 -13.24
N ARG A 146 4.87 4.10 -14.19
CA ARG A 146 4.98 3.73 -15.60
C ARG A 146 6.40 3.93 -16.09
N PHE A 147 6.97 2.87 -16.64
CA PHE A 147 8.25 2.90 -17.33
C PHE A 147 8.11 2.30 -18.72
N ALA A 148 8.53 3.03 -19.74
CA ALA A 148 8.64 2.49 -21.09
C ALA A 148 9.94 2.94 -21.74
N SER A 149 10.64 1.99 -22.34
CA SER A 149 11.89 2.25 -23.05
C SER A 149 12.05 1.36 -24.28
N THR A 150 12.72 1.90 -25.31
CA THR A 150 13.09 1.14 -26.51
C THR A 150 14.30 0.23 -26.30
N ALA A 151 15.03 0.42 -25.21
CA ALA A 151 16.18 -0.41 -24.84
C ALA A 151 16.24 -0.64 -23.32
N PRO A 152 16.77 -1.79 -22.87
CA PRO A 152 16.58 -2.23 -21.51
C PRO A 152 17.27 -1.33 -20.48
N ALA A 153 16.54 -0.96 -19.43
CA ALA A 153 17.14 -0.48 -18.19
C ALA A 153 17.90 -1.61 -17.49
N GLY A 154 18.88 -1.26 -16.65
CA GLY A 154 19.59 -2.26 -15.83
C GLY A 154 18.68 -2.78 -14.73
N GLU A 155 18.23 -1.86 -13.87
CA GLU A 155 17.34 -2.17 -12.75
C GLU A 155 16.09 -1.28 -12.81
N LEU A 156 14.94 -1.87 -12.49
CA LEU A 156 13.68 -1.16 -12.34
C LEU A 156 13.00 -1.58 -11.04
N ARG A 157 12.75 -0.60 -10.17
CA ARG A 157 11.99 -0.74 -8.94
C ARG A 157 10.76 0.16 -8.96
N GLN A 158 9.57 -0.43 -8.89
CA GLN A 158 8.31 0.30 -8.82
C GLN A 158 7.56 -0.08 -7.53
N GLU A 159 7.24 0.92 -6.73
CA GLU A 159 6.53 0.76 -5.46
C GLU A 159 5.29 1.66 -5.42
N GLY A 160 4.13 1.06 -5.17
CA GLY A 160 2.88 1.80 -5.03
C GLY A 160 2.13 1.44 -3.75
N LEU A 161 1.65 2.46 -3.05
CA LEU A 161 0.96 2.31 -1.76
C LEU A 161 -0.26 3.23 -1.65
N ASN A 162 -1.41 2.65 -1.32
CA ASN A 162 -2.59 3.38 -0.87
C ASN A 162 -2.95 2.97 0.55
N VAL A 163 -3.20 3.96 1.41
CA VAL A 163 -3.58 3.76 2.81
C VAL A 163 -4.79 4.63 3.12
N ALA A 164 -5.83 4.01 3.67
CA ALA A 164 -7.02 4.71 4.13
C ALA A 164 -7.58 4.09 5.42
N ASN A 165 -8.07 4.96 6.31
CA ASN A 165 -8.72 4.59 7.58
C ASN A 165 -7.81 3.71 8.46
N VAL A 166 -6.73 4.30 8.97
CA VAL A 166 -5.81 3.61 9.89
C VAL A 166 -5.80 4.31 11.23
N VAL A 167 -5.96 3.54 12.30
CA VAL A 167 -5.75 4.01 13.67
C VAL A 167 -4.76 3.12 14.37
N THR A 168 -3.69 3.73 14.87
CA THR A 168 -2.72 3.10 15.76
C THR A 168 -2.77 3.81 17.11
N ALA A 169 -2.96 3.05 18.18
CA ALA A 169 -2.91 3.54 19.54
C ALA A 169 -1.96 2.67 20.36
N SER A 170 -1.10 3.25 21.20
CA SER A 170 -0.23 2.43 22.05
C SER A 170 -1.00 1.74 23.19
N ILE A 171 -2.13 2.29 23.63
CA ILE A 171 -2.93 1.77 24.75
C ILE A 171 -4.27 1.24 24.24
N SER A 172 -5.19 2.13 23.86
CA SER A 172 -6.56 1.71 23.55
C SER A 172 -7.24 2.53 22.46
N ILE A 173 -8.16 1.86 21.78
CA ILE A 173 -9.15 2.43 20.88
C ILE A 173 -10.52 2.07 21.44
N GLY A 174 -11.28 3.07 21.86
CA GLY A 174 -12.66 2.94 22.30
C GLY A 174 -13.64 2.89 21.13
N ALA A 175 -14.86 3.34 21.38
CA ALA A 175 -15.99 3.13 20.48
C ALA A 175 -15.82 3.85 19.13
N GLY A 176 -16.29 3.25 18.04
CA GLY A 176 -16.23 3.97 16.78
C GLY A 176 -16.62 3.21 15.55
N GLU A 177 -16.31 3.82 14.40
CA GLU A 177 -16.57 3.25 13.10
C GLU A 177 -15.43 3.51 12.09
N GLN A 178 -15.21 2.54 11.21
CA GLN A 178 -14.42 2.72 9.98
C GLN A 178 -15.27 2.27 8.79
N LEU A 179 -15.49 3.18 7.84
CA LEU A 179 -16.35 2.95 6.67
C LEU A 179 -15.57 3.07 5.36
N PHE A 180 -15.80 2.10 4.49
CA PHE A 180 -15.34 2.04 3.11
C PHE A 180 -16.52 1.57 2.23
N PRO A 181 -17.27 2.47 1.58
CA PRO A 181 -18.49 2.20 0.82
C PRO A 181 -18.22 1.59 -0.56
N ALA A 182 -19.25 1.06 -1.20
CA ALA A 182 -19.14 0.23 -2.40
C ALA A 182 -18.63 0.94 -3.65
N ASP A 183 -18.78 2.25 -3.72
CA ASP A 183 -18.35 3.11 -4.82
C ASP A 183 -16.96 3.73 -4.61
N SER A 184 -16.22 3.27 -3.58
CA SER A 184 -14.88 3.77 -3.29
C SER A 184 -13.79 2.79 -3.74
N VAL A 185 -12.66 3.33 -4.22
CA VAL A 185 -11.63 2.55 -4.93
C VAL A 185 -10.23 2.88 -4.44
N GLN A 186 -9.42 1.84 -4.24
CA GLN A 186 -7.98 1.92 -4.11
C GLN A 186 -7.32 1.14 -5.25
N ARG A 187 -6.44 1.80 -6.02
CA ARG A 187 -5.77 1.20 -7.17
C ARG A 187 -4.27 1.48 -7.17
N VAL A 188 -3.47 0.43 -7.35
CA VAL A 188 -2.04 0.53 -7.63
C VAL A 188 -1.76 -0.14 -8.98
N VAL A 189 -1.10 0.59 -9.87
CA VAL A 189 -0.65 0.08 -11.18
C VAL A 189 0.85 0.32 -11.30
N ASN A 190 1.60 -0.77 -11.43
CA ASN A 190 2.99 -0.76 -11.82
C ASN A 190 3.08 -1.34 -13.23
N ASP A 191 3.49 -0.52 -14.19
CA ASP A 191 3.57 -0.89 -15.60
C ASP A 191 4.97 -0.59 -16.13
N ALA A 192 5.55 -1.56 -16.81
CA ALA A 192 6.94 -1.55 -17.21
C ALA A 192 7.15 -2.27 -18.53
N SER A 193 8.03 -1.73 -19.37
CA SER A 193 8.61 -2.45 -20.51
C SER A 193 10.12 -2.29 -20.54
N SER A 194 10.81 -3.31 -21.06
CA SER A 194 12.25 -3.26 -21.37
C SER A 194 13.15 -2.95 -20.16
N ALA A 195 13.32 -3.93 -19.25
CA ALA A 195 14.30 -3.86 -18.15
C ALA A 195 14.94 -5.23 -17.91
N VAL A 196 16.16 -5.26 -17.36
CA VAL A 196 16.91 -6.49 -17.09
C VAL A 196 16.51 -7.09 -15.73
N ASP A 197 16.58 -6.29 -14.67
CA ASP A 197 16.20 -6.69 -13.31
C ASP A 197 14.98 -5.88 -12.84
N ILE A 198 13.87 -6.57 -12.56
CA ILE A 198 12.57 -5.92 -12.30
C ILE A 198 12.03 -6.31 -10.92
N ARG A 199 11.60 -5.30 -10.18
CA ARG A 199 10.84 -5.43 -8.95
C ARG A 199 9.63 -4.51 -8.96
N GLN A 200 8.43 -5.09 -8.86
CA GLN A 200 7.17 -4.35 -8.78
C GLN A 200 6.42 -4.77 -7.52
N ASP A 201 6.17 -3.80 -6.64
CA ASP A 201 5.44 -4.00 -5.39
C ASP A 201 4.24 -3.05 -5.34
N GLY A 202 3.05 -3.58 -5.11
CA GLY A 202 1.83 -2.79 -4.97
C GLY A 202 1.04 -3.17 -3.72
N THR A 203 0.56 -2.17 -2.98
CA THR A 203 -0.16 -2.40 -1.71
C THR A 203 -1.35 -1.46 -1.55
N ASN A 204 -2.51 -2.02 -1.22
CA ASN A 204 -3.67 -1.27 -0.74
C ASN A 204 -3.99 -1.67 0.70
N VAL A 205 -4.23 -0.68 1.56
CA VAL A 205 -4.60 -0.86 2.96
C VAL A 205 -5.85 -0.03 3.25
N GLY A 206 -6.91 -0.71 3.66
CA GLY A 206 -8.20 -0.10 4.00
C GLY A 206 -8.72 -0.66 5.32
N ASN A 207 -9.11 0.24 6.22
CA ASN A 207 -9.57 -0.09 7.57
C ASN A 207 -8.52 -0.93 8.33
N VAL A 208 -7.70 -0.27 9.15
CA VAL A 208 -6.77 -0.91 10.09
C VAL A 208 -6.93 -0.33 11.49
N LEU A 209 -6.93 -1.21 12.50
CA LEU A 209 -6.82 -0.85 13.91
C LEU A 209 -5.67 -1.62 14.55
N VAL A 210 -4.79 -0.92 15.25
CA VAL A 210 -3.73 -1.53 16.05
C VAL A 210 -3.72 -0.87 17.42
N ALA A 211 -3.98 -1.64 18.48
CA ALA A 211 -3.89 -1.17 19.86
C ALA A 211 -3.54 -2.30 20.82
N ASP A 212 -3.40 -2.05 22.12
CA ASP A 212 -3.44 -3.14 23.09
C ASP A 212 -4.89 -3.55 23.38
N GLU A 213 -5.78 -2.56 23.42
CA GLU A 213 -7.20 -2.77 23.68
C GLU A 213 -8.09 -2.10 22.64
N ILE A 214 -9.09 -2.82 22.12
CA ILE A 214 -10.10 -2.31 21.20
C ILE A 214 -11.50 -2.62 21.72
N ARG A 215 -12.38 -1.61 21.80
CA ARG A 215 -13.74 -1.76 22.32
C ARG A 215 -14.80 -1.09 21.46
N ASP A 216 -15.92 -1.76 21.22
CA ASP A 216 -17.14 -1.19 20.65
C ASP A 216 -16.93 -0.54 19.26
N VAL A 217 -16.21 -1.21 18.36
CA VAL A 217 -15.92 -0.69 17.01
C VAL A 217 -16.65 -1.49 15.93
N ALA A 218 -17.33 -0.78 15.02
CA ALA A 218 -17.90 -1.34 13.82
C ALA A 218 -17.06 -0.99 12.58
N ARG A 219 -16.83 -1.95 11.70
CA ARG A 219 -15.93 -1.77 10.55
C ARG A 219 -16.60 -2.37 9.32
N ILE A 220 -16.81 -1.56 8.30
CA ILE A 220 -17.55 -1.95 7.10
C ILE A 220 -16.66 -1.65 5.90
N PHE A 221 -16.39 -2.68 5.11
CA PHE A 221 -15.62 -2.59 3.88
C PHE A 221 -16.40 -3.17 2.70
N THR A 222 -16.81 -2.32 1.77
CA THR A 222 -17.63 -2.70 0.61
C THR A 222 -17.02 -2.22 -0.71
N GLY A 223 -15.95 -1.43 -0.67
CA GLY A 223 -15.28 -0.90 -1.86
C GLY A 223 -14.36 -1.89 -2.56
N GLU A 224 -13.57 -1.37 -3.49
CA GLU A 224 -12.69 -2.13 -4.36
C GLU A 224 -11.21 -1.84 -4.06
N GLN A 225 -10.39 -2.89 -4.01
CA GLN A 225 -8.93 -2.79 -3.98
C GLN A 225 -8.33 -3.56 -5.16
N VAL A 226 -7.53 -2.87 -5.98
CA VAL A 226 -6.84 -3.47 -7.13
C VAL A 226 -5.36 -3.18 -7.09
N VAL A 227 -4.55 -4.22 -7.25
CA VAL A 227 -3.13 -4.12 -7.54
C VAL A 227 -2.85 -4.81 -8.86
N THR A 228 -2.29 -4.08 -9.82
CA THR A 228 -1.87 -4.62 -11.11
C THR A 228 -0.39 -4.34 -11.32
N ASN A 229 0.40 -5.40 -11.43
CA ASN A 229 1.80 -5.35 -11.83
C ASN A 229 1.90 -5.95 -13.23
N THR A 230 2.31 -5.15 -14.21
CA THR A 230 2.46 -5.58 -15.60
C THR A 230 3.91 -5.39 -16.05
N PHE A 231 4.46 -6.42 -16.67
CA PHE A 231 5.70 -6.31 -17.43
C PHE A 231 5.49 -6.77 -18.86
N ASP A 232 5.84 -5.90 -19.82
CA ASP A 232 5.85 -6.22 -21.25
C ASP A 232 7.27 -6.60 -21.71
N ALA A 233 7.43 -7.88 -22.06
CA ALA A 233 8.67 -8.46 -22.53
C ALA A 233 8.93 -8.25 -24.04
N ALA A 234 8.13 -7.44 -24.74
CA ALA A 234 8.38 -7.09 -26.14
C ALA A 234 9.79 -6.47 -26.37
N GLY A 235 10.35 -5.83 -25.35
CA GLY A 235 11.71 -5.28 -25.35
C GLY A 235 12.83 -6.27 -24.98
N GLY A 236 12.48 -7.53 -24.71
CA GLY A 236 13.41 -8.58 -24.30
C GLY A 236 12.97 -9.29 -23.02
N ILE A 237 13.40 -10.55 -22.89
CA ILE A 237 13.18 -11.36 -21.68
C ILE A 237 14.12 -10.85 -20.57
N PRO A 238 13.60 -10.54 -19.36
CA PRO A 238 14.41 -10.04 -18.26
C PRO A 238 15.28 -11.15 -17.67
N VAL A 239 16.34 -10.77 -16.96
CA VAL A 239 17.14 -11.71 -16.17
C VAL A 239 16.43 -12.04 -14.85
N SER A 240 15.76 -11.05 -14.25
CA SER A 240 14.99 -11.20 -13.01
C SER A 240 13.65 -10.48 -13.06
N LEU A 241 12.59 -11.14 -12.61
CA LEU A 241 11.24 -10.57 -12.51
C LEU A 241 10.59 -10.92 -11.17
N ASN A 242 10.42 -9.93 -10.30
CA ASN A 242 9.74 -10.06 -9.02
C ASN A 242 8.49 -9.17 -8.97
N GLN A 243 7.32 -9.76 -8.81
CA GLN A 243 6.04 -9.02 -8.74
C GLN A 243 5.26 -9.41 -7.50
N ASN A 244 4.95 -8.45 -6.64
CA ASN A 244 4.13 -8.66 -5.45
C ASN A 244 2.97 -7.69 -5.38
N GLY A 245 1.79 -8.20 -5.02
CA GLY A 245 0.62 -7.38 -4.73
C GLY A 245 -0.03 -7.79 -3.42
N VAL A 246 -0.46 -6.79 -2.65
CA VAL A 246 -1.12 -6.98 -1.35
C VAL A 246 -2.36 -6.09 -1.25
N ASN A 247 -3.50 -6.68 -0.91
CA ASN A 247 -4.71 -5.97 -0.50
C ASN A 247 -5.05 -6.35 0.93
N ILE A 248 -5.33 -5.35 1.77
CA ILE A 248 -5.76 -5.53 3.16
C ILE A 248 -7.04 -4.74 3.38
N ALA A 249 -8.11 -5.46 3.73
CA ALA A 249 -9.40 -4.92 4.13
C ALA A 249 -9.73 -5.41 5.54
N ASN A 250 -10.04 -4.50 6.46
CA ASN A 250 -10.47 -4.82 7.82
C ASN A 250 -9.45 -5.69 8.59
N PHE A 251 -8.27 -5.14 8.88
CA PHE A 251 -7.29 -5.79 9.75
C PHE A 251 -7.33 -5.23 11.18
N VAL A 252 -7.28 -6.10 12.19
CA VAL A 252 -7.17 -5.75 13.61
C VAL A 252 -5.99 -6.47 14.22
N GLU A 253 -5.16 -5.74 14.97
CA GLU A 253 -4.17 -6.32 15.87
C GLU A 253 -4.34 -5.76 17.28
N ALA A 254 -4.57 -6.64 18.25
CA ALA A 254 -4.80 -6.26 19.65
C ALA A 254 -4.35 -7.32 20.66
N ARG A 255 -4.42 -7.01 21.96
CA ARG A 255 -4.35 -8.01 23.04
C ARG A 255 -5.72 -8.35 23.59
N THR A 256 -6.60 -7.35 23.69
CA THR A 256 -8.01 -7.50 24.06
C THR A 256 -8.91 -6.85 23.03
N VAL A 257 -10.03 -7.52 22.73
CA VAL A 257 -11.05 -7.02 21.82
C VAL A 257 -12.42 -7.28 22.42
N THR A 258 -13.24 -6.25 22.56
CA THR A 258 -14.62 -6.37 23.06
C THR A 258 -15.59 -5.71 22.08
N ASN A 259 -16.67 -6.41 21.71
CA ASN A 259 -17.74 -5.89 20.84
C ASN A 259 -17.24 -5.35 19.49
N LEU A 260 -16.27 -6.04 18.86
CA LEU A 260 -15.83 -5.72 17.50
C LEU A 260 -16.81 -6.29 16.47
N THR A 261 -17.19 -5.50 15.48
CA THR A 261 -17.92 -5.98 14.28
C THR A 261 -17.12 -5.67 13.03
N GLN A 262 -16.88 -6.68 12.19
CA GLN A 262 -16.21 -6.53 10.89
C GLN A 262 -17.07 -7.12 9.78
N ILE A 263 -17.41 -6.32 8.77
CA ILE A 263 -18.21 -6.73 7.62
C ILE A 263 -17.45 -6.36 6.34
N SER A 264 -17.32 -7.33 5.43
CA SER A 264 -16.65 -7.16 4.14
C SER A 264 -17.46 -7.74 2.97
N GLU A 265 -17.91 -6.90 2.05
CA GLU A 265 -18.75 -7.32 0.89
C GLU A 265 -18.24 -6.78 -0.47
N GLY A 266 -17.06 -6.16 -0.49
CA GLY A 266 -16.49 -5.54 -1.69
C GLY A 266 -15.73 -6.51 -2.60
N SER A 267 -14.63 -6.04 -3.21
CA SER A 267 -13.74 -6.89 -4.01
C SER A 267 -12.25 -6.58 -3.77
N GLN A 268 -11.41 -7.61 -3.90
CA GLN A 268 -9.96 -7.49 -3.88
C GLN A 268 -9.36 -8.26 -5.06
N THR A 269 -8.59 -7.57 -5.88
CA THR A 269 -7.92 -8.15 -7.05
C THR A 269 -6.43 -7.86 -7.01
N VAL A 270 -5.61 -8.89 -7.17
CA VAL A 270 -4.17 -8.76 -7.43
C VAL A 270 -3.84 -9.47 -8.73
N GLU A 271 -3.25 -8.74 -9.67
CA GLU A 271 -2.86 -9.23 -10.98
C GLU A 271 -1.37 -9.01 -11.21
N ASN A 272 -0.64 -10.09 -11.42
CA ASN A 272 0.75 -10.08 -11.84
C ASN A 272 0.79 -10.61 -13.29
N VAL A 273 0.97 -9.72 -14.25
CA VAL A 273 0.81 -9.99 -15.68
C VAL A 273 2.16 -9.87 -16.38
N LEU A 274 2.42 -10.84 -17.27
CA LEU A 274 3.52 -10.82 -18.22
C LEU A 274 2.96 -10.87 -19.63
N VAL A 275 3.36 -9.90 -20.45
CA VAL A 275 2.92 -9.75 -21.83
C VAL A 275 4.10 -9.99 -22.77
N GLY A 276 3.82 -10.50 -23.97
CA GLY A 276 4.81 -10.62 -25.04
C GLY A 276 5.77 -11.81 -24.91
N THR A 277 5.63 -12.64 -23.89
CA THR A 277 6.43 -13.87 -23.69
C THR A 277 5.63 -14.92 -22.92
N THR A 278 6.10 -16.16 -22.86
CA THR A 278 5.48 -17.25 -22.09
C THR A 278 6.35 -17.68 -20.91
N LEU A 279 5.77 -18.45 -19.98
CA LEU A 279 6.53 -19.05 -18.88
C LEU A 279 7.63 -19.99 -19.38
N ALA A 280 7.35 -20.74 -20.46
CA ALA A 280 8.34 -21.63 -21.06
C ALA A 280 9.54 -20.87 -21.63
N ASP A 281 9.30 -19.66 -22.15
CA ASP A 281 10.36 -18.79 -22.65
C ASP A 281 11.24 -18.25 -21.50
N LEU A 282 10.64 -17.93 -20.34
CA LEU A 282 11.37 -17.53 -19.13
C LEU A 282 12.23 -18.67 -18.56
N ASP A 283 11.69 -19.90 -18.54
CA ASP A 283 12.43 -21.07 -18.07
C ASP A 283 13.61 -21.37 -19.01
N ALA A 284 13.40 -21.25 -20.33
CA ALA A 284 14.43 -21.47 -21.35
C ALA A 284 15.55 -20.42 -21.32
N SER A 285 15.24 -19.17 -20.97
CA SER A 285 16.24 -18.11 -20.79
C SER A 285 16.98 -18.19 -19.47
N GLY A 286 16.51 -19.00 -18.52
CA GLY A 286 17.07 -19.07 -17.17
C GLY A 286 16.73 -17.84 -16.32
N THR A 287 15.62 -17.17 -16.62
CA THR A 287 15.14 -16.00 -15.87
C THR A 287 14.74 -16.40 -14.45
N ALA A 288 15.24 -15.68 -13.45
CA ALA A 288 14.76 -15.81 -12.08
C ALA A 288 13.42 -15.08 -11.95
N TYR A 289 12.32 -15.80 -11.75
CA TYR A 289 11.02 -15.17 -11.55
C TYR A 289 10.38 -15.57 -10.22
N SER A 290 9.69 -14.63 -9.58
CA SER A 290 8.90 -14.88 -8.37
C SER A 290 7.68 -13.98 -8.35
N GLN A 291 6.54 -14.54 -7.95
CA GLN A 291 5.30 -13.79 -7.82
C GLN A 291 4.61 -14.04 -6.49
N GLY A 292 4.08 -12.97 -5.91
CA GLY A 292 3.28 -12.96 -4.70
C GLY A 292 1.95 -12.24 -4.91
N SER A 293 0.85 -12.85 -4.47
CA SER A 293 -0.45 -12.19 -4.43
C SER A 293 -1.10 -12.48 -3.09
N THR A 294 -1.39 -11.45 -2.30
CA THR A 294 -1.99 -11.61 -0.97
C THR A 294 -3.23 -10.74 -0.82
N ASN A 295 -4.37 -11.36 -0.56
CA ASN A 295 -5.63 -10.69 -0.24
C ASN A 295 -6.03 -11.06 1.20
N LEU A 296 -6.12 -10.06 2.08
CA LEU A 296 -6.50 -10.22 3.49
C LEU A 296 -7.83 -9.50 3.74
N VAL A 297 -8.82 -10.23 4.23
CA VAL A 297 -10.17 -9.72 4.54
C VAL A 297 -10.56 -10.17 5.93
N ASN A 298 -10.98 -9.22 6.77
CA ASN A 298 -11.45 -9.51 8.14
C ASN A 298 -10.44 -10.39 8.88
N VAL A 299 -9.27 -9.83 9.16
CA VAL A 299 -8.21 -10.53 9.88
C VAL A 299 -8.10 -9.95 11.29
N LEU A 300 -8.20 -10.82 12.28
CA LEU A 300 -8.02 -10.51 13.69
C LEU A 300 -6.77 -11.22 14.22
N SER A 301 -5.77 -10.45 14.63
CA SER A 301 -4.56 -10.95 15.28
C SER A 301 -4.56 -10.55 16.76
N ILE A 302 -4.56 -11.54 17.65
CA ILE A 302 -4.49 -11.35 19.09
C ILE A 302 -3.09 -11.69 19.58
N ARG A 303 -2.37 -10.67 20.05
CA ARG A 303 -1.03 -10.77 20.65
C ARG A 303 -1.11 -11.33 22.07
N PRO A 304 -0.06 -12.02 22.54
CA PRO A 304 0.00 -12.46 23.92
C PRO A 304 0.02 -11.27 24.88
N SER A 305 -0.68 -11.42 26.00
CA SER A 305 -0.69 -10.42 27.07
C SER A 305 0.57 -10.54 27.93
N PRO A 306 1.15 -9.42 28.39
CA PRO A 306 2.25 -9.45 29.35
C PRO A 306 1.79 -10.20 30.63
N GLY A 307 2.36 -11.38 30.89
CA GLY A 307 2.01 -12.22 32.03
C GLY A 307 1.12 -13.43 31.73
N GLY A 308 0.77 -13.71 30.47
CA GLY A 308 0.16 -14.98 30.05
C GLY A 308 -1.31 -15.19 30.43
N ALA A 309 -1.97 -14.20 31.02
CA ALA A 309 -3.41 -14.22 31.21
C ALA A 309 -4.11 -13.93 29.87
N GLY A 310 -5.03 -14.80 29.46
CA GLY A 310 -5.81 -14.60 28.23
C GLY A 310 -6.70 -13.36 28.32
N GLY A 311 -6.56 -12.44 27.36
CA GLY A 311 -7.45 -11.31 27.20
C GLY A 311 -8.85 -11.72 26.69
N GLU A 312 -9.86 -10.90 26.96
CA GLU A 312 -11.18 -11.07 26.35
C GLU A 312 -11.09 -10.86 24.82
N VAL A 313 -11.76 -11.74 24.06
CA VAL A 313 -11.92 -11.61 22.62
C VAL A 313 -13.39 -11.83 22.28
N SER A 314 -14.09 -10.75 21.95
CA SER A 314 -15.49 -10.72 21.51
C SER A 314 -15.57 -9.97 20.18
N ALA A 315 -15.78 -10.71 19.10
CA ALA A 315 -15.82 -10.19 17.73
C ALA A 315 -16.84 -10.94 16.87
N VAL A 316 -17.54 -10.20 16.01
CA VAL A 316 -18.41 -10.71 14.95
C VAL A 316 -17.77 -10.37 13.60
N GLN A 317 -17.59 -11.36 12.74
CA GLN A 317 -17.00 -11.18 11.41
C GLN A 317 -17.90 -11.78 10.34
N GLY A 318 -18.12 -11.04 9.25
CA GLY A 318 -18.83 -11.50 8.06
C GLY A 318 -18.11 -11.06 6.80
N ALA A 319 -17.84 -11.99 5.88
CA ALA A 319 -17.26 -11.67 4.58
C ALA A 319 -17.96 -12.44 3.47
N SER A 320 -18.37 -11.71 2.44
CA SER A 320 -18.78 -12.21 1.12
C SER A 320 -17.98 -11.56 -0.01
N GLN A 321 -16.84 -10.95 0.33
CA GLN A 321 -15.98 -10.21 -0.58
C GLN A 321 -15.32 -11.14 -1.60
N ASP A 322 -15.40 -10.76 -2.87
CA ASP A 322 -14.73 -11.48 -3.96
C ASP A 322 -13.22 -11.26 -3.90
N GLN A 323 -12.45 -12.34 -3.90
CA GLN A 323 -10.98 -12.29 -3.91
C GLN A 323 -10.44 -12.97 -5.16
N SER A 324 -9.69 -12.22 -5.97
CA SER A 324 -9.01 -12.73 -7.17
C SER A 324 -7.51 -12.53 -7.07
N ALA A 325 -6.76 -13.55 -7.46
CA ALA A 325 -5.32 -13.51 -7.62
C ALA A 325 -4.97 -14.15 -8.97
N VAL A 326 -4.39 -13.36 -9.87
CA VAL A 326 -3.95 -13.82 -11.19
C VAL A 326 -2.44 -13.66 -11.28
N GLY A 327 -1.75 -14.72 -11.65
CA GLY A 327 -0.30 -14.73 -11.83
C GLY A 327 0.11 -15.70 -12.94
N ILE A 328 1.37 -15.62 -13.34
CA ILE A 328 1.99 -16.52 -14.31
C ILE A 328 2.70 -17.64 -13.55
N GLY A 329 2.38 -18.89 -13.87
CA GLY A 329 3.05 -20.07 -13.28
C GLY A 329 2.64 -20.41 -11.85
N GLN A 330 3.56 -21.01 -11.09
CA GLN A 330 3.36 -21.48 -9.70
C GLN A 330 3.74 -20.40 -8.68
N GLY A 331 3.12 -19.22 -8.76
CA GLY A 331 3.33 -18.13 -7.79
C GLY A 331 2.79 -18.46 -6.40
N ALA A 332 3.27 -17.73 -5.38
CA ALA A 332 2.71 -17.82 -4.03
C ALA A 332 1.43 -16.96 -3.96
N HIS A 333 0.28 -17.62 -3.87
CA HIS A 333 -1.01 -16.94 -3.74
C HIS A 333 -1.60 -17.21 -2.35
N GLY A 334 -1.95 -16.13 -1.63
CA GLY A 334 -2.59 -16.16 -0.33
C GLY A 334 -3.91 -15.42 -0.36
N GLN A 335 -5.00 -16.11 -0.11
CA GLN A 335 -6.32 -15.51 0.10
C GLN A 335 -6.79 -15.89 1.49
N VAL A 336 -7.02 -14.89 2.33
CA VAL A 336 -7.44 -15.08 3.72
C VAL A 336 -8.68 -14.23 3.95
N GLY A 337 -9.76 -14.88 4.40
CA GLY A 337 -11.02 -14.25 4.75
C GLY A 337 -11.52 -14.73 6.11
N ASN A 338 -12.04 -13.82 6.94
CA ASN A 338 -12.61 -14.12 8.27
C ASN A 338 -11.67 -14.96 9.15
N ALA A 339 -10.41 -14.53 9.27
CA ALA A 339 -9.40 -15.27 10.00
C ALA A 339 -9.14 -14.66 11.38
N ALA A 340 -8.97 -15.51 12.38
CA ALA A 340 -8.49 -15.12 13.69
C ALA A 340 -7.23 -15.92 14.06
N ALA A 341 -6.16 -15.22 14.40
CA ALA A 341 -4.94 -15.81 14.95
C ALA A 341 -4.81 -15.35 16.41
N ILE A 342 -4.80 -16.30 17.34
CA ILE A 342 -4.72 -16.02 18.78
C ILE A 342 -3.45 -16.64 19.32
N GLU A 343 -2.49 -15.79 19.66
CA GLU A 343 -1.26 -16.17 20.35
C GLU A 343 -1.46 -15.99 21.85
N ARG A 344 -1.23 -17.06 22.63
CA ARG A 344 -1.40 -17.10 24.08
C ARG A 344 -0.07 -17.40 24.76
#